data_AF-A0A2T2R945-F1
#
_entry.id   AF-A0A2T2R945-F1
#
_cell.length_a   1.000
_cell.length_b   1.000
_cell.length_c   1.000
_cell.angle_alpha   90.00
_cell.angle_beta   90.00
_cell.angle_gamma   90.00
#
_symmetry.space_group_name_H-M   'P 1'
#
loop_
_entity.id
_entity.type
_entity.pdbx_description
1 polymer ?
#
loop_
_entity_poly.entity_id
_entity_poly.type
_entity_poly.pdbx_seq_one_letter_code
_entity_poly.pdbx_strand_id
1 'polypeptide(L)' 'MDDADLRRRAQQWAQHDPDPDTAETVRRWLAADDLEALRQAFAGPLGFGTAGLRGPLGAGPARMNRAVVRRLSAGLAARL' A
#
# COMPACT_ATOMS: atom_id res chain seq x y z
N MET A 1 -14.78 -4.61 4.74
CA MET A 1 -14.60 -3.36 3.97
C MET A 1 -15.52 -3.45 2.78
N ASP A 2 -16.40 -2.48 2.59
CA ASP A 2 -17.18 -2.39 1.36
C ASP A 2 -16.32 -1.83 0.21
N ASP A 3 -16.81 -1.98 -1.02
CA ASP A 3 -16.05 -1.62 -2.22
C ASP A 3 -15.89 -0.10 -2.39
N ALA A 4 -16.79 0.69 -1.82
CA ALA A 4 -16.71 2.15 -1.85
C ALA A 4 -15.56 2.65 -0.96
N ASP A 5 -15.44 2.11 0.26
CA ASP A 5 -14.36 2.41 1.18
C ASP A 5 -13.00 1.94 0.63
N LEU A 6 -12.97 0.77 0.00
CA LEU A 6 -11.76 0.26 -0.66
C LEU A 6 -11.26 1.21 -1.75
N ARG A 7 -12.14 1.63 -2.68
CA ARG A 7 -11.79 2.57 -3.74
C ARG A 7 -11.31 3.91 -3.18
N ARG A 8 -12.01 4.44 -2.15
CA ARG A 8 -11.62 5.69 -1.47
C ARG A 8 -10.23 5.60 -0.85
N ARG A 9 -9.93 4.52 -0.12
CA ARG A 9 -8.60 4.28 0.46
C ARG A 9 -7.52 4.16 -0.61
N ALA A 10 -7.82 3.48 -1.71
CA ALA A 10 -6.89 3.32 -2.82
C ALA A 10 -6.61 4.64 -3.56
N GLN A 11 -7.63 5.46 -3.79
CA GLN A 11 -7.48 6.80 -4.36
C GLN A 11 -6.61 7.69 -3.46
N GLN A 12 -6.89 7.72 -2.16
CA GLN A 12 -6.11 8.49 -1.20
C GLN A 12 -4.66 8.00 -1.16
N TRP A 13 -4.43 6.69 -1.19
CA TRP A 13 -3.09 6.13 -1.26
C TRP A 13 -2.34 6.61 -2.51
N ALA A 14 -2.95 6.47 -3.70
CA ALA A 14 -2.31 6.86 -4.96
C ALA A 14 -2.02 8.37 -5.08
N GLN A 15 -2.68 9.21 -4.31
CA GLN A 15 -2.39 10.65 -4.24
C GLN A 15 -1.15 10.96 -3.39
N HIS A 16 -0.86 10.13 -2.39
CA HIS A 16 0.23 10.34 -1.44
C HIS A 16 1.40 9.36 -1.61
N ASP A 17 1.28 8.38 -2.50
CA ASP A 17 2.33 7.41 -2.77
C ASP A 17 3.55 8.15 -3.37
N PRO A 18 4.71 8.12 -2.70
CA PRO A 18 5.90 8.81 -3.17
C PRO A 18 6.55 8.16 -4.40
N ASP A 19 6.13 6.95 -4.76
CA ASP A 19 6.63 6.24 -5.93
C ASP A 19 5.59 6.36 -7.07
N PRO A 20 5.92 7.08 -8.17
CA PRO A 20 4.97 7.34 -9.24
C PRO A 20 4.54 6.05 -9.95
N ASP A 21 5.37 5.01 -9.97
CA ASP A 21 5.07 3.76 -10.68
C ASP A 21 4.02 2.94 -9.90
N THR A 22 4.15 2.86 -8.58
CA THR A 22 3.14 2.20 -7.74
C THR A 22 1.87 3.03 -7.61
N ALA A 23 1.97 4.36 -7.60
CA ALA A 23 0.81 5.25 -7.67
C ALA A 23 -0.01 5.00 -8.95
N GLU A 24 0.67 4.96 -10.09
CA GLU A 24 0.04 4.71 -11.39
C GLU A 24 -0.57 3.32 -11.47
N THR A 25 0.08 2.30 -10.90
CA THR A 25 -0.47 0.95 -10.81
C THR A 25 -1.83 0.94 -10.09
N VAL A 26 -1.95 1.64 -8.96
CA VAL A 26 -3.23 1.74 -8.22
C VAL A 26 -4.28 2.49 -9.04
N ARG A 27 -3.90 3.57 -9.75
CA ARG A 27 -4.81 4.32 -10.63
C ARG A 27 -5.34 3.45 -11.77
N ARG A 28 -4.51 2.58 -12.34
CA ARG A 28 -4.93 1.63 -13.38
C ARG A 28 -5.93 0.61 -12.85
N TRP A 29 -5.69 0.04 -11.67
CA TRP A 29 -6.66 -0.87 -11.04
C TRP A 29 -7.99 -0.17 -10.72
N LEU A 30 -7.95 1.08 -10.27
CA LEU A 30 -9.15 1.89 -10.05
C LEU A 30 -9.92 2.17 -11.35
N ALA A 31 -9.22 2.50 -12.44
CA ALA A 31 -9.84 2.77 -13.74
C ALA A 31 -10.43 1.51 -14.39
N ALA A 32 -9.81 0.35 -14.18
CA ALA A 32 -10.26 -0.94 -14.69
C ALA A 32 -11.31 -1.62 -13.79
N ASP A 33 -11.66 -1.01 -12.65
CA ASP A 33 -12.47 -1.60 -11.59
C ASP A 33 -11.98 -2.98 -11.12
N ASP A 34 -10.66 -3.16 -11.07
CA ASP A 34 -10.00 -4.38 -10.61
C ASP A 34 -10.03 -4.47 -9.06
N LEU A 35 -11.22 -4.78 -8.55
CA LEU A 35 -11.47 -4.90 -7.12
C LEU A 35 -10.68 -6.03 -6.48
N GLU A 36 -10.30 -7.07 -7.23
CA GLU A 36 -9.51 -8.16 -6.69
C GLU A 36 -8.08 -7.70 -6.38
N ALA A 37 -7.41 -7.05 -7.34
CA ALA A 37 -6.08 -6.49 -7.13
C ALA A 37 -6.07 -5.47 -5.99
N LEU A 38 -7.09 -4.60 -5.94
CA LEU A 38 -7.26 -3.64 -4.84
C LEU A 38 -7.45 -4.34 -3.50
N ARG A 39 -8.32 -5.36 -3.40
CA ARG A 39 -8.52 -6.10 -2.14
C ARG A 39 -7.23 -6.74 -1.66
N GLN A 40 -6.45 -7.35 -2.55
CA GLN A 40 -5.16 -7.94 -2.19
C GLN A 40 -4.14 -6.89 -1.73
N ALA A 41 -4.02 -5.77 -2.45
CA ALA A 41 -3.06 -4.70 -2.15
C ALA A 41 -3.41 -3.91 -0.87
N PHE A 42 -4.70 -3.83 -0.52
CA PHE A 42 -5.22 -3.03 0.59
C PHE A 42 -5.79 -3.86 1.76
N ALA A 43 -5.48 -5.16 1.79
CA ALA A 43 -5.88 -6.11 2.83
C ALA A 43 -5.41 -5.72 4.25
N GLY A 44 -4.39 -4.89 4.35
CA GLY A 44 -3.83 -4.41 5.61
C GLY A 44 -2.35 -4.02 5.44
N PRO A 45 -1.73 -3.41 6.45
CA PRO A 45 -0.28 -3.20 6.44
C PRO A 45 0.46 -4.55 6.54
N LEU A 46 1.67 -4.61 5.97
CA LEU A 46 2.59 -5.73 6.24
C LEU A 46 2.87 -5.87 7.74
N GLY A 47 2.86 -7.10 8.23
CA GLY A 47 3.20 -7.42 9.62
C GLY A 47 4.70 -7.49 9.86
N PHE A 48 5.16 -7.01 11.01
CA PHE A 48 6.55 -7.12 11.44
C PHE A 48 6.79 -8.44 12.18
N GLY A 49 7.49 -9.38 11.56
CA GLY A 49 7.78 -10.69 12.14
C GLY A 49 9.16 -10.76 12.81
N THR A 50 9.57 -11.98 13.21
CA THR A 50 10.88 -12.25 13.83
C THR A 50 12.06 -11.89 12.92
N ALA A 51 11.87 -11.96 11.60
CA ALA A 51 12.84 -11.54 10.60
C ALA A 51 12.51 -10.18 9.96
N GLY A 52 11.76 -9.34 10.68
CA GLY A 52 11.36 -8.01 10.22
C GLY A 52 10.16 -8.00 9.27
N LEU A 53 10.08 -6.93 8.48
CA LEU A 53 8.98 -6.67 7.55
C LEU A 53 9.25 -7.38 6.21
N ARG A 54 8.34 -8.27 5.80
CA ARG A 54 8.45 -9.00 4.52
C ARG A 54 7.11 -9.05 3.80
N GLY A 55 7.17 -9.03 2.48
CA GLY A 55 6.01 -9.14 1.62
C GLY A 55 6.43 -9.06 0.14
N PRO A 56 5.57 -9.48 -0.78
CA PRO A 56 5.81 -9.36 -2.21
C PRO A 56 5.91 -7.88 -2.62
N LEU A 57 6.77 -7.59 -3.60
CA LEU A 57 6.88 -6.25 -4.18
C LEU A 57 5.57 -5.85 -4.87
N GLY A 58 5.20 -4.58 -4.74
CA GLY A 58 4.02 -4.05 -5.44
C GLY A 58 3.37 -2.86 -4.74
N ALA A 59 2.28 -2.38 -5.34
CA ALA A 59 1.56 -1.23 -4.83
C ALA A 59 0.65 -1.57 -3.63
N GLY A 60 0.37 -0.57 -2.81
CA GLY A 60 -0.53 -0.66 -1.66
C GLY A 60 0.15 -1.08 -0.35
N PRO A 61 -0.55 -0.94 0.79
CA PRO A 61 0.01 -1.17 2.12
C PRO A 61 0.34 -2.63 2.45
N ALA A 62 -0.25 -3.60 1.73
CA ALA A 62 -0.03 -5.03 1.94
C ALA A 62 1.16 -5.60 1.13
N ARG A 63 1.95 -4.73 0.50
CA ARG A 63 3.06 -5.09 -0.37
C ARG A 63 4.33 -4.33 0.05
N MET A 64 5.49 -4.86 -0.30
CA MET A 64 6.76 -4.19 -0.08
C MET A 64 6.94 -3.09 -1.14
N ASN A 65 7.06 -1.84 -0.70
CA ASN A 65 7.30 -0.67 -1.56
C ASN A 65 7.94 0.48 -0.78
N ARG A 66 8.32 1.53 -1.49
CA ARG A 66 9.02 2.69 -0.93
C ARG A 66 8.18 3.43 0.12
N ALA A 67 6.86 3.52 -0.09
CA ALA A 67 5.95 4.18 0.86
C ALA A 67 5.94 3.46 2.22
N VAL A 68 5.83 2.13 2.20
CA VAL A 68 5.86 1.28 3.40
C VAL A 68 7.21 1.37 4.12
N VAL A 69 8.33 1.28 3.38
CA VAL A 69 9.67 1.41 3.95
C VAL A 69 9.85 2.79 4.60
N ARG A 70 9.48 3.88 3.90
CA ARG A 70 9.57 5.24 4.46
C ARG A 70 8.75 5.39 5.74
N ARG A 71 7.53 4.87 5.77
CA ARG A 71 6.67 4.90 6.96
C ARG A 71 7.28 4.12 8.12
N LEU A 72 7.85 2.94 7.86
CA LEU A 72 8.54 2.14 8.87
C LEU A 72 9.76 2.88 9.43
N SER A 73 10.62 3.42 8.55
CA SER A 73 11.81 4.18 8.96
C SER A 73 11.46 5.41 9.80
N ALA A 74 10.43 6.16 9.41
CA ALA A 74 9.94 7.29 10.19
C ALA A 74 9.41 6.87 11.57
N GLY A 75 8.67 5.76 11.63
CA GLY A 75 8.18 5.19 12.89
C GLY A 75 9.32 4.74 13.81
N LEU A 76 10.38 4.15 13.25
CA LEU A 76 11.58 3.77 13.99
C LEU A 76 12.31 5.00 14.53
N ALA A 77 12.55 6.01 13.68
CA ALA A 77 13.24 7.24 14.07
C ALA A 77 12.50 8.03 15.16
N ALA A 78 11.17 7.98 15.21
CA ALA A 78 10.38 8.62 16.26
C ALA A 78 10.46 7.93 17.63
N ARG A 79 11.03 6.71 17.69
CA ARG A 79 11.07 5.87 18.89
C ARG A 79 12.48 5.63 19.42
N LEU A 80 13.49 6.05 18.66
CA LEU A 80 14.89 6.16 19.06
C LEU A 80 15.15 7.54 19.65
#